data_AF-A0A812LS75-F1
#
_entry.id   AF-A0A812LS75-F1
#
_cell.length_a   1.000
_cell.length_b   1.000
_cell.length_c   1.000
_cell.angle_alpha   90.00
_cell.angle_beta   90.00
_cell.angle_gamma   90.00
#
_symmetry.space_group_name_H-M   'P 1'
#
loop_
_entity.id
_entity.type
_entity.pdbx_description
1 polymer ?
#
loop_
_entity_poly.entity_id
_entity_poly.type
_entity_poly.pdbx_seq_one_letter_code
_entity_poly.pdbx_strand_id
1 'polypeptide(L)'
;MTPPRECFVVPVAAFQLAYQGFPWQPSVGYESGSSLEGRRYPNGETYPAWHEIDDMIASLPDGTRLSFHLNESEKCPYVSSLLQGAEDALKLVDVLCNKYHARHIQININARGVPPQLFTPGADSEKSAMQIANLASQYPDTLFVMPVFRKTDADGTVVSESWPFVRTILESSAVKSDDKKPARNVVPFFDNSGGMGKTPDAVPEIPREFPREDGQMVGMTGGINASNVKDWLSKYAAKAEEHGLGCISDAQTGFREGKDRGKPIDEKALEDLMRNVY
;
A
#
# COMPACT_ATOMS: atom_id res chain seq x y z
N MET A 1 8.85 -23.51 14.31
CA MET A 1 9.50 -23.50 12.99
C MET A 1 9.73 -22.04 12.67
N THR A 2 10.99 -21.60 12.64
CA THR A 2 11.35 -20.21 12.39
C THR A 2 11.11 -19.89 10.91
N PRO A 3 10.44 -18.77 10.57
CA PRO A 3 10.24 -18.40 9.17
C PRO A 3 11.59 -18.25 8.43
N PRO A 4 11.65 -18.54 7.13
CA PRO A 4 12.85 -18.29 6.32
C PRO A 4 13.26 -16.81 6.43
N ARG A 5 14.57 -16.55 6.47
CA ARG A 5 15.19 -15.21 6.59
C ARG A 5 14.77 -14.19 5.52
N GLU A 6 14.07 -14.62 4.48
CA GLU A 6 13.79 -13.83 3.27
C GLU A 6 12.32 -13.44 3.11
N CYS A 7 11.44 -13.85 4.02
CA CYS A 7 10.05 -13.37 4.07
C CYS A 7 9.78 -12.62 5.36
N PHE A 8 9.93 -11.29 5.30
CA PHE A 8 9.45 -10.41 6.36
C PHE A 8 7.95 -10.24 6.20
N VAL A 9 7.20 -10.82 7.12
CA VAL A 9 5.80 -10.48 7.27
C VAL A 9 5.74 -9.38 8.30
N VAL A 10 5.45 -8.18 7.84
CA VAL A 10 5.29 -7.05 8.73
C VAL A 10 3.83 -7.05 9.17
N PRO A 11 3.48 -7.15 10.47
CA PRO A 11 2.19 -6.64 10.93
C PRO A 11 2.13 -5.18 10.57
N VAL A 12 1.39 -4.92 9.52
CA VAL A 12 1.22 -3.56 9.07
C VAL A 12 0.03 -2.99 9.82
N ALA A 13 0.29 -2.06 10.74
CA ALA A 13 -0.72 -1.09 11.14
C ALA A 13 -0.96 -0.19 9.91
N ALA A 14 -1.94 -0.55 9.09
CA ALA A 14 -2.29 0.15 7.86
C ALA A 14 -3.27 1.29 8.16
N PHE A 15 -2.87 2.53 7.88
CA PHE A 15 -3.74 3.71 8.02
C PHE A 15 -4.24 4.20 6.67
N GLN A 16 -5.56 4.39 6.53
CA GLN A 16 -6.12 4.95 5.30
C GLN A 16 -6.43 6.42 5.45
N LEU A 17 -5.89 7.21 4.53
CA LEU A 17 -5.88 8.66 4.71
C LEU A 17 -7.02 9.40 4.01
N ALA A 18 -7.77 8.78 3.09
CA ALA A 18 -8.67 9.41 2.09
C ALA A 18 -9.58 10.58 2.55
N TYR A 19 -9.88 10.77 3.84
CA TYR A 19 -10.78 11.82 4.32
C TYR A 19 -10.23 12.61 5.52
N GLN A 20 -8.98 12.35 5.92
CA GLN A 20 -8.41 12.91 7.16
C GLN A 20 -7.91 14.35 6.98
N GLY A 21 -7.75 14.83 5.75
CA GLY A 21 -6.99 16.05 5.47
C GLY A 21 -5.50 15.87 5.76
N PHE A 22 -4.73 16.93 5.67
CA PHE A 22 -3.29 16.83 5.90
C PHE A 22 -2.97 16.86 7.40
N PRO A 23 -1.85 16.27 7.87
CA PRO A 23 -1.46 16.34 9.28
C PRO A 23 -1.39 17.77 9.84
N TRP A 24 -1.00 18.75 9.01
CA TRP A 24 -0.93 20.17 9.37
C TRP A 24 -2.22 20.95 9.09
N GLN A 25 -3.19 20.33 8.41
CA GLN A 25 -4.48 20.93 8.08
C GLN A 25 -5.53 19.81 7.98
N PRO A 26 -5.90 19.19 9.12
CA PRO A 26 -6.85 18.10 9.14
C PRO A 26 -8.23 18.59 8.67
N SER A 27 -9.03 17.68 8.12
CA SER A 27 -10.45 17.97 7.92
C SER A 27 -11.12 18.19 9.28
N VAL A 28 -12.13 19.06 9.38
CA VAL A 28 -12.82 19.44 10.64
C VAL A 28 -13.17 18.23 11.53
N GLY A 29 -13.61 17.12 10.94
CA GLY A 29 -13.91 15.90 11.69
C GLY A 29 -12.70 15.32 12.44
N TYR A 30 -11.48 15.51 11.96
CA TYR A 30 -10.22 14.91 12.43
C TYR A 30 -9.36 15.87 13.27
N GLU A 31 -9.86 17.08 13.53
CA GLU A 31 -9.26 17.98 14.51
C GLU A 31 -9.35 17.39 15.93
N SER A 32 -8.42 17.79 16.80
CA SER A 32 -8.43 17.34 18.20
C SER A 32 -9.70 17.82 18.90
N GLY A 33 -10.38 16.92 19.61
CA GLY A 33 -11.64 17.20 20.30
C GLY A 33 -12.90 17.09 19.43
N SER A 34 -12.77 16.82 18.13
CA SER A 34 -13.92 16.61 17.25
C SER A 34 -14.67 15.30 17.56
N SER A 35 -15.98 15.30 17.31
CA SER A 35 -16.82 14.12 17.57
C SER A 35 -16.46 12.95 16.65
N LEU A 36 -16.58 11.72 17.17
CA LEU A 36 -16.41 10.49 16.39
C LEU A 36 -17.40 10.39 15.23
N GLU A 37 -18.61 10.94 15.38
CA GLU A 37 -19.62 10.97 14.31
C GLU A 37 -19.16 11.80 13.11
N GLY A 38 -18.44 12.92 13.36
CA GLY A 38 -17.86 13.76 12.31
C GLY A 38 -16.70 13.11 11.54
N ARG A 39 -16.16 11.99 12.06
CA ARG A 39 -15.05 11.21 11.47
C ARG A 39 -15.51 10.00 10.69
N ARG A 40 -16.81 9.72 10.65
CA ARG A 40 -17.31 8.50 10.02
C ARG A 40 -17.25 8.64 8.49
N TYR A 41 -16.57 7.68 7.86
CA TYR A 41 -16.47 7.57 6.41
C TYR A 41 -17.85 7.19 5.81
N PRO A 42 -18.07 7.40 4.50
CA PRO A 42 -19.33 7.02 3.85
C PRO A 42 -19.68 5.53 3.96
N ASN A 43 -18.69 4.67 4.18
CA ASN A 43 -18.87 3.23 4.43
C ASN A 43 -19.15 2.88 5.91
N GLY A 44 -19.32 3.88 6.78
CA GLY A 44 -19.66 3.69 8.20
C GLY A 44 -18.46 3.50 9.13
N GLU A 45 -17.24 3.49 8.60
CA GLU A 45 -16.00 3.25 9.35
C GLU A 45 -15.48 4.52 10.00
N THR A 46 -14.77 4.40 11.12
CA THR A 46 -14.03 5.51 11.74
C THR A 46 -12.56 5.15 11.78
N TYR A 47 -11.72 5.94 11.10
CA TYR A 47 -10.27 5.80 11.14
C TYR A 47 -9.67 6.76 12.18
N PRO A 48 -8.49 6.43 12.75
CA PRO A 48 -7.82 7.31 13.70
C PRO A 48 -7.47 8.64 13.02
N ALA A 49 -7.60 9.74 13.75
CA ALA A 49 -7.12 11.06 13.39
C ALA A 49 -5.60 11.17 13.59
N TRP A 50 -5.00 12.21 13.02
CA TRP A 50 -3.55 12.40 13.08
C TRP A 50 -2.96 12.41 14.50
N HIS A 51 -3.65 13.00 15.47
CA HIS A 51 -3.20 13.00 16.87
C HIS A 51 -3.34 11.62 17.53
N GLU A 52 -4.36 10.83 17.18
CA GLU A 52 -4.48 9.43 17.64
C GLU A 52 -3.40 8.54 17.01
N ILE A 53 -3.01 8.84 15.76
CA ILE A 53 -1.85 8.21 15.11
C ILE A 53 -0.56 8.60 15.84
N ASP A 54 -0.38 9.88 16.18
CA ASP A 54 0.77 10.35 16.98
C ASP A 54 0.87 9.60 18.31
N ASP A 55 -0.22 9.54 19.08
CA ASP A 55 -0.27 8.88 20.39
C ASP A 55 0.02 7.38 20.28
N MET A 56 -0.58 6.73 19.29
CA MET A 56 -0.34 5.32 19.03
C MET A 56 1.12 5.07 18.68
N ILE A 57 1.71 5.85 17.77
CA ILE A 57 3.12 5.69 17.39
C ILE A 57 4.04 5.91 18.58
N ALA A 58 3.77 6.91 19.41
CA ALA A 58 4.51 7.16 20.64
C ALA A 58 4.43 6.00 21.66
N SER A 59 3.36 5.21 21.61
CA SER A 59 3.18 4.02 22.46
C SER A 59 3.83 2.75 21.90
N LEU A 60 4.20 2.73 20.62
CA LEU A 60 4.78 1.56 19.97
C LEU A 60 6.28 1.44 20.29
N PRO A 61 6.83 0.22 20.36
CA PRO A 61 8.27 0.03 20.55
C PRO A 61 9.10 0.71 19.47
N ASP A 62 10.30 1.18 19.83
CA ASP A 62 11.26 1.74 18.88
C ASP A 62 11.51 0.78 17.71
N GLY A 63 11.47 1.31 16.49
CA GLY A 63 11.64 0.54 15.26
C GLY A 63 10.35 -0.13 14.75
N THR A 64 9.18 0.16 15.33
CA THR A 64 7.90 -0.30 14.80
C THR A 64 7.67 0.23 13.38
N ARG A 65 7.28 -0.67 12.47
CA ARG A 65 7.13 -0.40 11.04
C ARG A 65 5.67 -0.11 10.71
N LEU A 66 5.41 1.03 10.07
CA LEU A 66 4.06 1.47 9.72
C LEU A 66 3.81 1.42 8.21
N SER A 67 2.54 1.23 7.81
CA SER A 67 2.11 1.48 6.43
C SER A 67 1.02 2.53 6.39
N PHE A 68 1.12 3.39 5.39
CA PHE A 68 0.10 4.39 5.10
C PHE A 68 -0.48 4.12 3.71
N HIS A 69 -1.79 4.00 3.64
CA HIS A 69 -2.55 3.76 2.44
C HIS A 69 -3.12 5.10 1.97
N LEU A 70 -2.43 5.72 1.03
CA LEU A 70 -2.93 6.88 0.31
C LEU A 70 -4.07 6.43 -0.59
N ASN A 71 -5.22 7.07 -0.44
CA ASN A 71 -6.43 6.71 -1.14
C ASN A 71 -7.12 8.02 -1.58
N GLU A 72 -7.99 7.94 -2.57
CA GLU A 72 -8.59 9.12 -3.20
C GLU A 72 -9.98 9.42 -2.59
N SER A 73 -10.28 10.70 -2.41
CA SER A 73 -11.65 11.17 -2.22
C SER A 73 -11.84 12.56 -2.83
N GLU A 74 -13.10 12.98 -2.98
CA GLU A 74 -13.45 14.33 -3.40
C GLU A 74 -12.86 15.43 -2.50
N LYS A 75 -12.68 15.14 -1.20
CA LYS A 75 -12.21 16.12 -0.22
C LYS A 75 -10.69 16.13 -0.07
N CYS A 76 -10.04 15.00 -0.32
CA CYS A 76 -8.60 14.85 -0.18
C CYS A 76 -8.07 13.99 -1.34
N PRO A 77 -7.74 14.62 -2.48
CA PRO A 77 -7.32 13.92 -3.68
C PRO A 77 -5.84 13.49 -3.60
N TYR A 78 -5.44 12.73 -2.56
CA TYR A 78 -4.03 12.48 -2.29
C TYR A 78 -3.32 11.77 -3.42
N VAL A 79 -3.95 10.77 -4.03
CA VAL A 79 -3.30 9.95 -5.06
C VAL A 79 -3.11 10.79 -6.32
N SER A 80 -4.18 11.39 -6.83
CA SER A 80 -4.10 12.24 -8.02
C SER A 80 -3.16 13.44 -7.83
N SER A 81 -3.24 14.13 -6.67
CA SER A 81 -2.35 15.25 -6.33
C SER A 81 -0.89 14.81 -6.22
N LEU A 82 -0.62 13.64 -5.63
CA LEU A 82 0.73 13.09 -5.52
C LEU A 82 1.30 12.75 -6.90
N LEU A 83 0.52 12.10 -7.75
CA LEU A 83 0.92 11.75 -9.12
C LEU A 83 1.19 13.02 -9.96
N GLN A 84 0.46 14.10 -9.70
CA GLN A 84 0.67 15.40 -10.35
C GLN A 84 1.80 16.23 -9.74
N GLY A 85 2.40 15.79 -8.62
CA GLY A 85 3.49 16.51 -7.95
C GLY A 85 3.05 17.75 -7.17
N ALA A 86 1.81 17.78 -6.68
CA ALA A 86 1.31 18.89 -5.86
C ALA A 86 2.10 18.99 -4.53
N GLU A 87 2.50 20.22 -4.17
CA GLU A 87 3.38 20.48 -3.02
C GLU A 87 2.84 19.90 -1.70
N ASP A 88 1.54 20.06 -1.43
CA ASP A 88 0.93 19.53 -0.20
C ASP A 88 0.95 17.99 -0.15
N ALA A 89 0.78 17.31 -1.28
CA ALA A 89 0.86 15.84 -1.34
C ALA A 89 2.30 15.35 -1.18
N LEU A 90 3.28 16.07 -1.73
CA LEU A 90 4.70 15.77 -1.53
C LEU A 90 5.13 16.01 -0.09
N LYS A 91 4.66 17.10 0.53
CA LYS A 91 4.85 17.39 1.95
C LYS A 91 4.21 16.32 2.84
N LEU A 92 3.08 15.74 2.42
CA LEU A 92 2.48 14.62 3.15
C LEU A 92 3.43 13.44 3.15
N VAL A 93 3.93 13.03 1.99
CA VAL A 93 4.89 11.93 1.88
C VAL A 93 6.15 12.21 2.72
N ASP A 94 6.66 13.45 2.70
CA ASP A 94 7.78 13.86 3.55
C ASP A 94 7.49 13.66 5.04
N VAL A 95 6.32 14.09 5.52
CA VAL A 95 5.89 13.85 6.91
C VAL A 95 5.76 12.35 7.20
N LEU A 96 5.16 11.57 6.29
CA LEU A 96 5.03 10.11 6.45
C LEU A 96 6.39 9.42 6.58
N CYS A 97 7.35 9.76 5.71
CA CYS A 97 8.68 9.16 5.73
C CYS A 97 9.52 9.64 6.92
N ASN A 98 9.54 10.95 7.21
CA ASN A 98 10.48 11.53 8.16
C ASN A 98 9.95 11.56 9.59
N LYS A 99 8.67 11.93 9.80
CA LYS A 99 8.06 12.01 11.13
C LYS A 99 7.57 10.63 11.59
N TYR A 100 6.92 9.89 10.69
CA TYR A 100 6.28 8.63 11.03
C TYR A 100 7.09 7.39 10.63
N HIS A 101 8.29 7.57 10.07
CA HIS A 101 9.17 6.49 9.64
C HIS A 101 8.42 5.42 8.82
N ALA A 102 7.56 5.89 7.89
CA ALA A 102 6.73 5.02 7.07
C ALA A 102 7.61 3.96 6.40
N ARG A 103 7.36 2.70 6.70
CA ARG A 103 8.02 1.59 6.03
C ARG A 103 7.39 1.36 4.68
N HIS A 104 6.06 1.41 4.60
CA HIS A 104 5.30 1.29 3.36
C HIS A 104 4.42 2.52 3.14
N ILE A 105 4.35 2.99 1.90
CA ILE A 105 3.33 3.93 1.44
C ILE A 105 2.65 3.30 0.25
N GLN A 106 1.40 2.86 0.44
CA GLN A 106 0.59 2.32 -0.64
C GLN A 106 -0.14 3.46 -1.36
N ILE A 107 0.11 3.62 -2.65
CA ILE A 107 -0.54 4.63 -3.50
C ILE A 107 -1.67 3.94 -4.25
N ASN A 108 -2.91 4.06 -3.76
CA ASN A 108 -4.06 3.35 -4.30
C ASN A 108 -4.58 3.96 -5.61
N ILE A 109 -3.84 3.78 -6.70
CA ILE A 109 -4.24 4.24 -8.04
C ILE A 109 -5.52 3.59 -8.57
N ASN A 110 -5.98 2.49 -7.97
CA ASN A 110 -7.26 1.85 -8.29
C ASN A 110 -8.47 2.54 -7.61
N ALA A 111 -8.23 3.48 -6.69
CA ALA A 111 -9.24 4.16 -5.91
C ALA A 111 -10.24 4.93 -6.78
N ARG A 112 -11.48 5.04 -6.29
CA ARG A 112 -12.51 5.81 -6.98
C ARG A 112 -12.15 7.30 -6.96
N GLY A 113 -12.14 7.92 -8.13
CA GLY A 113 -11.83 9.34 -8.30
C GLY A 113 -10.44 9.61 -8.89
N VAL A 114 -9.53 8.64 -8.87
CA VAL A 114 -8.21 8.81 -9.50
C VAL A 114 -8.41 8.88 -11.02
N PRO A 115 -8.00 9.98 -11.67
CA PRO A 115 -8.16 10.10 -13.12
C PRO A 115 -7.29 9.08 -13.87
N PRO A 116 -7.88 8.22 -14.74
CA PRO A 116 -7.14 7.15 -15.42
C PRO A 116 -5.93 7.65 -16.21
N GLN A 117 -5.99 8.84 -16.81
CA GLN A 117 -4.90 9.43 -17.59
C GLN A 117 -3.57 9.57 -16.82
N LEU A 118 -3.61 9.58 -15.48
CA LEU A 118 -2.41 9.63 -14.64
C LEU A 118 -1.66 8.30 -14.59
N PHE A 119 -2.30 7.19 -14.98
CA PHE A 119 -1.70 5.84 -14.93
C PHE A 119 -2.03 4.97 -16.17
N THR A 120 -2.66 5.52 -17.20
CA THR A 120 -2.77 4.89 -18.53
C THR A 120 -1.77 5.52 -19.50
N PRO A 121 -1.21 4.78 -20.48
CA PRO A 121 -0.16 5.29 -21.35
C PRO A 121 -0.44 6.68 -21.96
N GLY A 122 0.51 7.60 -21.79
CA GLY A 122 0.42 8.99 -22.24
C GLY A 122 1.32 9.93 -21.44
N ALA A 123 1.45 11.18 -21.88
CA ALA A 123 2.38 12.16 -21.29
C ALA A 123 2.14 12.43 -19.79
N ASP A 124 0.88 12.41 -19.35
CA ASP A 124 0.55 12.60 -17.93
C ASP A 124 0.99 11.40 -17.08
N SER A 125 0.88 10.18 -17.62
CA SER A 125 1.38 8.97 -16.95
C SER A 125 2.91 8.93 -16.86
N GLU A 126 3.62 9.44 -17.86
CA GLU A 126 5.09 9.52 -17.82
C GLU A 126 5.56 10.49 -16.73
N LYS A 127 4.91 11.66 -16.62
CA LYS A 127 5.17 12.61 -15.52
C LYS A 127 4.85 12.00 -14.16
N SER A 128 3.71 11.34 -14.06
CA SER A 128 3.27 10.66 -12.84
C SER A 128 4.26 9.55 -12.42
N ALA A 129 4.75 8.78 -13.39
CA ALA A 129 5.73 7.72 -13.14
C ALA A 129 7.08 8.29 -12.68
N MET A 130 7.54 9.38 -13.31
CA MET A 130 8.74 10.10 -12.89
C MET A 130 8.61 10.66 -11.47
N GLN A 131 7.42 11.13 -11.09
CA GLN A 131 7.17 11.62 -9.73
C GLN A 131 7.32 10.50 -8.69
N ILE A 132 6.82 9.30 -8.96
CA ILE A 132 7.02 8.15 -8.06
C ILE A 132 8.50 7.73 -8.02
N ALA A 133 9.18 7.73 -9.17
CA ALA A 133 10.62 7.45 -9.22
C ALA A 133 11.45 8.46 -8.41
N ASN A 134 11.06 9.74 -8.40
CA ASN A 134 11.68 10.78 -7.56
C ASN A 134 11.53 10.46 -6.07
N LEU A 135 10.33 10.11 -5.64
CA LEU A 135 10.05 9.77 -4.25
C LEU A 135 10.82 8.53 -3.81
N ALA A 136 10.89 7.51 -4.68
CA ALA A 136 11.67 6.31 -4.43
C ALA A 136 13.17 6.61 -4.22
N SER A 137 13.72 7.52 -5.03
CA SER A 137 15.10 7.98 -4.87
C SER A 137 15.31 8.80 -3.59
N GLN A 138 14.35 9.65 -3.24
CA GLN A 138 14.41 10.52 -2.07
C GLN A 138 14.27 9.75 -0.74
N TYR A 139 13.49 8.67 -0.72
CA TYR A 139 13.19 7.89 0.48
C TYR A 139 13.55 6.40 0.29
N PRO A 140 14.85 6.03 0.23
CA PRO A 140 15.28 4.67 -0.08
C PRO A 140 14.82 3.61 0.93
N ASP A 141 14.54 4.02 2.17
CA ASP A 141 14.11 3.10 3.24
C ASP A 141 12.58 2.87 3.29
N THR A 142 11.81 3.59 2.48
CA THR A 142 10.35 3.48 2.39
C THR A 142 9.97 2.77 1.09
N LEU A 143 9.16 1.70 1.21
CA LEU A 143 8.59 1.00 0.06
C LEU A 143 7.35 1.74 -0.45
N PHE A 144 7.39 2.16 -1.71
CA PHE A 144 6.25 2.68 -2.44
C PHE A 144 5.50 1.52 -3.10
N VAL A 145 4.35 1.19 -2.53
CA VAL A 145 3.57 -0.01 -2.86
C VAL A 145 2.48 0.34 -3.87
N MET A 146 2.57 -0.17 -5.10
CA MET A 146 1.66 0.15 -6.21
C MET A 146 0.72 -1.02 -6.53
N PRO A 147 -0.60 -0.88 -6.37
CA PRO A 147 -1.53 -1.93 -6.76
C PRO A 147 -1.45 -2.27 -8.25
N VAL A 148 -1.25 -3.55 -8.56
CA VAL A 148 -1.36 -4.12 -9.89
C VAL A 148 -2.79 -4.63 -10.09
N PHE A 149 -3.49 -4.09 -11.07
CA PHE A 149 -4.86 -4.47 -11.38
C PHE A 149 -5.14 -4.44 -12.88
N ARG A 150 -6.20 -5.16 -13.27
CA ARG A 150 -6.79 -5.14 -14.60
C ARG A 150 -8.31 -5.04 -14.43
N LYS A 151 -8.90 -3.92 -14.83
CA LYS A 151 -10.34 -3.71 -14.85
C LYS A 151 -10.85 -4.02 -16.24
N THR A 152 -11.84 -4.91 -16.32
CA THR A 152 -12.60 -5.19 -17.53
C THR A 152 -14.01 -4.66 -17.39
N ASP A 153 -14.66 -4.34 -18.51
CA ASP A 153 -16.10 -4.11 -18.55
C ASP A 153 -16.86 -5.44 -18.60
N ALA A 154 -18.18 -5.37 -18.83
CA ALA A 154 -19.07 -6.52 -18.86
C ALA A 154 -18.81 -7.47 -20.04
N ASP A 155 -18.20 -7.01 -21.13
CA ASP A 155 -17.87 -7.84 -22.29
C ASP A 155 -16.47 -8.45 -22.22
N GLY A 156 -15.69 -8.09 -21.19
CA GLY A 156 -14.34 -8.57 -20.96
C GLY A 156 -13.25 -7.69 -21.57
N THR A 157 -13.61 -6.57 -22.20
CA THR A 157 -12.65 -5.59 -22.72
C THR A 157 -11.92 -4.91 -21.56
N VAL A 158 -10.61 -4.78 -21.69
CA VAL A 158 -9.77 -4.10 -20.69
C VAL A 158 -10.02 -2.61 -20.75
N VAL A 159 -10.63 -2.07 -19.70
CA VAL A 159 -10.91 -0.63 -19.57
C VAL A 159 -9.73 0.10 -18.94
N SER A 160 -9.01 -0.56 -18.04
CA SER A 160 -7.77 -0.02 -17.46
C SER A 160 -6.90 -1.12 -16.87
N GLU A 161 -5.59 -0.95 -16.96
CA GLU A 161 -4.61 -1.81 -16.32
C GLU A 161 -3.44 -0.97 -15.80
N SER A 162 -2.91 -1.32 -14.64
CA SER A 162 -1.82 -0.54 -14.02
C SER A 162 -0.42 -1.08 -14.31
N TRP A 163 -0.30 -2.30 -14.86
CA TRP A 163 1.01 -2.90 -15.12
C TRP A 163 1.90 -2.07 -16.06
N PRO A 164 1.40 -1.53 -17.20
CA PRO A 164 2.21 -0.66 -18.05
C PRO A 164 2.77 0.56 -17.30
N PHE A 165 1.98 1.17 -16.43
CA PHE A 165 2.40 2.31 -15.62
C PHE A 165 3.45 1.94 -14.58
N VAL A 166 3.27 0.83 -13.88
CA VAL A 166 4.27 0.29 -12.94
C VAL A 166 5.59 0.03 -13.64
N ARG A 167 5.55 -0.53 -14.85
CA ARG A 167 6.76 -0.72 -15.67
C ARG A 167 7.44 0.61 -16.00
N THR A 168 6.67 1.63 -16.40
CA THR A 168 7.20 2.98 -16.64
C THR A 168 7.87 3.58 -15.40
N ILE A 169 7.34 3.34 -14.19
CA ILE A 169 7.99 3.77 -12.93
C ILE A 169 9.33 3.08 -12.76
N LEU A 170 9.38 1.75 -12.92
CA LEU A 170 10.60 0.96 -12.77
C LEU A 170 11.67 1.40 -13.79
N GLU A 171 11.30 1.57 -15.05
CA GLU A 171 12.17 2.08 -16.12
C GLU A 171 12.67 3.51 -15.81
N SER A 172 11.78 4.40 -15.39
CA SER A 172 12.12 5.78 -15.01
C SER A 172 13.10 5.81 -13.84
N SER A 173 12.89 4.94 -12.83
CA SER A 173 13.79 4.85 -11.68
C SER A 173 15.17 4.31 -12.07
N ALA A 174 15.24 3.37 -12.99
CA ALA A 174 16.50 2.82 -13.51
C ALA A 174 17.33 3.89 -14.23
N VAL A 175 16.69 4.77 -15.00
CA VAL A 175 17.38 5.90 -15.68
C VAL A 175 18.07 6.84 -14.69
N LYS A 176 17.57 6.93 -13.45
CA LYS A 176 18.12 7.82 -12.41
C LYS A 176 19.17 7.17 -11.52
N SER A 177 19.29 5.84 -11.56
CA SER A 177 20.25 5.11 -10.75
C SER A 177 21.61 5.04 -11.44
N ASP A 178 22.70 5.21 -10.68
CA ASP A 178 24.08 5.11 -11.18
C ASP A 178 24.38 3.72 -11.79
N ASP A 179 23.79 2.68 -11.23
CA ASP A 179 23.93 1.29 -11.69
C ASP A 179 22.90 0.89 -12.77
N LYS A 180 22.06 1.84 -13.21
CA LYS A 180 20.94 1.64 -14.15
C LYS A 180 19.95 0.55 -13.73
N LYS A 181 19.84 0.27 -12.42
CA LYS A 181 18.88 -0.71 -11.90
C LYS A 181 17.60 -0.03 -11.43
N PRO A 182 16.43 -0.67 -11.60
CA PRO A 182 15.18 -0.18 -11.05
C PRO A 182 15.28 -0.03 -9.53
N ALA A 183 14.63 1.00 -8.99
CA ALA A 183 14.59 1.25 -7.56
C ALA A 183 13.96 0.04 -6.83
N ARG A 184 14.67 -0.49 -5.82
CA ARG A 184 14.24 -1.67 -5.05
C ARG A 184 13.07 -1.40 -4.11
N ASN A 185 12.79 -0.13 -3.86
CA ASN A 185 11.73 0.34 -2.99
C ASN A 185 10.49 0.80 -3.75
N VAL A 186 10.37 0.49 -5.05
CA VAL A 186 9.09 0.53 -5.78
C VAL A 186 8.59 -0.90 -5.89
N VAL A 187 7.50 -1.22 -5.20
CA VAL A 187 7.00 -2.59 -5.07
C VAL A 187 5.64 -2.73 -5.75
N PRO A 188 5.56 -3.47 -6.87
CA PRO A 188 4.28 -3.83 -7.47
C PRO A 188 3.52 -4.79 -6.54
N PHE A 189 2.24 -4.52 -6.32
CA PHE A 189 1.45 -5.14 -5.26
C PHE A 189 0.19 -5.80 -5.82
N PHE A 190 0.12 -7.12 -5.74
CA PHE A 190 -0.96 -7.91 -6.30
C PHE A 190 -1.98 -8.28 -5.21
N ASP A 191 -3.15 -7.66 -5.23
CA ASP A 191 -4.27 -7.97 -4.33
C ASP A 191 -5.30 -8.88 -5.03
N ASN A 192 -5.26 -10.17 -4.71
CA ASN A 192 -6.20 -11.16 -5.26
C ASN A 192 -7.52 -11.24 -4.50
N SER A 193 -7.71 -10.47 -3.42
CA SER A 193 -8.99 -10.44 -2.69
C SER A 193 -9.99 -9.43 -3.28
N GLY A 194 -9.57 -8.62 -4.26
CA GLY A 194 -10.37 -7.54 -4.83
C GLY A 194 -10.82 -6.52 -3.78
N GLY A 195 -10.04 -6.34 -2.70
CA GLY A 195 -10.41 -5.52 -1.56
C GLY A 195 -11.56 -6.05 -0.69
N MET A 196 -12.09 -7.26 -0.95
CA MET A 196 -13.20 -7.85 -0.19
C MET A 196 -12.74 -8.61 1.07
N GLY A 197 -11.43 -8.72 1.31
CA GLY A 197 -10.90 -9.45 2.46
C GLY A 197 -11.16 -10.96 2.44
N LYS A 198 -11.62 -11.51 1.31
CA LYS A 198 -11.81 -12.94 1.11
C LYS A 198 -10.47 -13.62 0.87
N THR A 199 -10.35 -14.85 1.35
CA THR A 199 -9.24 -15.72 0.98
C THR A 199 -9.28 -15.93 -0.54
N PRO A 200 -8.18 -15.68 -1.26
CA PRO A 200 -8.16 -15.80 -2.71
C PRO A 200 -8.21 -17.28 -3.15
N ASP A 201 -8.66 -17.53 -4.36
CA ASP A 201 -8.72 -18.90 -4.91
C ASP A 201 -7.35 -19.36 -5.47
N ALA A 202 -6.47 -18.42 -5.77
CA ALA A 202 -5.14 -18.66 -6.33
C ALA A 202 -4.15 -17.56 -5.95
N VAL A 203 -2.85 -17.87 -6.09
CA VAL A 203 -1.76 -16.89 -6.01
C VAL A 203 -1.78 -15.99 -7.25
N PRO A 204 -1.50 -14.68 -7.14
CA PRO A 204 -1.42 -13.81 -8.32
C PRO A 204 -0.34 -14.25 -9.31
N GLU A 205 -0.60 -14.08 -10.59
CA GLU A 205 0.41 -14.26 -11.63
C GLU A 205 1.33 -13.03 -11.71
N ILE A 206 2.62 -13.24 -11.55
CA ILE A 206 3.65 -12.20 -11.78
C ILE A 206 3.91 -12.13 -13.29
N PRO A 207 3.80 -10.95 -13.93
CA PRO A 207 4.11 -10.79 -15.34
C PRO A 207 5.53 -11.27 -15.66
N ARG A 208 5.71 -11.95 -16.80
CA ARG A 208 7.00 -12.56 -17.17
C ARG A 208 8.10 -11.52 -17.36
N GLU A 209 7.69 -10.34 -17.79
CA GLU A 209 8.51 -9.15 -18.04
C GLU A 209 8.89 -8.38 -16.76
N PHE A 210 8.49 -8.86 -15.57
CA PHE A 210 8.91 -8.25 -14.31
C PHE A 210 10.45 -8.27 -14.19
N PRO A 211 11.12 -7.14 -13.84
CA PRO A 211 12.58 -7.09 -13.70
C PRO A 211 13.09 -8.07 -12.63
N ARG A 212 13.94 -9.01 -13.03
CA ARG A 212 14.48 -10.08 -12.15
C ARG A 212 15.82 -9.71 -11.52
N GLU A 213 15.93 -8.47 -11.04
CA GLU A 213 17.17 -8.00 -10.41
C GLU A 213 17.26 -8.49 -8.96
N ASP A 214 18.46 -8.89 -8.53
CA ASP A 214 18.71 -9.30 -7.15
C ASP A 214 18.23 -8.25 -6.15
N GLY A 215 17.38 -8.69 -5.22
CA GLY A 215 16.81 -7.86 -4.16
C GLY A 215 15.59 -7.03 -4.56
N GLN A 216 15.04 -7.22 -5.77
CA GLN A 216 13.72 -6.68 -6.09
C GLN A 216 12.61 -7.39 -5.32
N MET A 217 11.57 -6.63 -4.97
CA MET A 217 10.46 -7.13 -4.18
C MET A 217 9.16 -7.11 -4.98
N VAL A 218 8.32 -8.10 -4.73
CA VAL A 218 6.92 -8.12 -5.13
C VAL A 218 6.05 -8.20 -3.89
N GLY A 219 4.94 -7.49 -3.93
CA GLY A 219 3.94 -7.57 -2.89
C GLY A 219 2.77 -8.44 -3.30
N MET A 220 2.28 -9.28 -2.39
CA MET A 220 1.10 -10.11 -2.60
C MET A 220 0.22 -10.08 -1.36
N THR A 221 -1.09 -9.94 -1.56
CA THR A 221 -2.05 -10.01 -0.47
C THR A 221 -3.38 -10.64 -0.90
N GLY A 222 -4.17 -10.97 0.11
CA GLY A 222 -5.57 -11.32 -0.05
C GLY A 222 -6.12 -12.05 1.16
N GLY A 223 -7.00 -11.40 1.92
CA GLY A 223 -7.77 -12.04 3.00
C GLY A 223 -6.96 -12.83 4.03
N ILE A 224 -5.71 -12.40 4.28
CA ILE A 224 -4.80 -13.03 5.23
C ILE A 224 -5.34 -12.83 6.65
N ASN A 225 -5.41 -13.93 7.40
CA ASN A 225 -5.84 -13.97 8.79
C ASN A 225 -5.12 -15.11 9.54
N ALA A 226 -5.30 -15.17 10.85
CA ALA A 226 -4.59 -16.13 11.69
C ALA A 226 -4.70 -17.59 11.23
N SER A 227 -5.84 -18.02 10.66
CA SER A 227 -6.04 -19.42 10.28
C SER A 227 -5.38 -19.81 8.95
N ASN A 228 -5.02 -18.84 8.10
CA ASN A 228 -4.51 -19.11 6.75
C ASN A 228 -3.14 -18.48 6.45
N VAL A 229 -2.63 -17.64 7.35
CA VAL A 229 -1.42 -16.83 7.11
C VAL A 229 -0.20 -17.67 6.73
N LYS A 230 0.07 -18.79 7.41
CA LYS A 230 1.23 -19.64 7.11
C LYS A 230 1.18 -20.20 5.69
N ASP A 231 0.03 -20.75 5.30
CA ASP A 231 -0.16 -21.35 3.99
C ASP A 231 -0.03 -20.30 2.86
N TRP A 232 -0.68 -19.15 3.01
CA TRP A 232 -0.62 -18.10 1.99
C TRP A 232 0.75 -17.46 1.87
N LEU A 233 1.42 -17.19 2.97
CA LEU A 233 2.78 -16.65 2.93
C LEU A 233 3.76 -17.63 2.28
N SER A 234 3.65 -18.92 2.58
CA SER A 234 4.47 -19.94 1.89
C SER A 234 4.21 -19.97 0.39
N LYS A 235 2.94 -19.88 -0.02
CA LYS A 235 2.56 -19.82 -1.44
C LYS A 235 3.06 -18.55 -2.14
N TYR A 236 2.97 -17.40 -1.50
CA TYR A 236 3.47 -16.12 -2.03
C TYR A 236 5.00 -16.12 -2.12
N ALA A 237 5.68 -16.62 -1.09
CA ALA A 237 7.12 -16.76 -1.07
C ALA A 237 7.62 -17.64 -2.22
N ALA A 238 7.03 -18.83 -2.40
CA ALA A 238 7.38 -19.74 -3.48
C ALA A 238 7.19 -19.09 -4.86
N LYS A 239 6.07 -18.38 -5.07
CA LYS A 239 5.81 -17.67 -6.33
C LYS A 239 6.81 -16.54 -6.59
N ALA A 240 7.22 -15.80 -5.57
CA ALA A 240 8.25 -14.76 -5.71
C ALA A 240 9.63 -15.38 -6.00
N GLU A 241 9.98 -16.47 -5.32
CA GLU A 241 11.24 -17.21 -5.50
C GLU A 241 11.37 -17.80 -6.91
N GLU A 242 10.29 -18.32 -7.50
CA GLU A 242 10.24 -18.74 -8.91
C GLU A 242 10.70 -17.65 -9.90
N HIS A 243 10.60 -16.38 -9.49
CA HIS A 243 10.98 -15.21 -10.26
C HIS A 243 12.29 -14.54 -9.76
N GLY A 244 12.94 -15.08 -8.73
CA GLY A 244 14.13 -14.50 -8.11
C GLY A 244 13.86 -13.22 -7.31
N LEU A 245 12.64 -13.07 -6.78
CA LEU A 245 12.18 -11.86 -6.09
C LEU A 245 11.99 -12.11 -4.60
N GLY A 246 12.19 -11.07 -3.80
CA GLY A 246 11.71 -11.02 -2.42
C GLY A 246 10.19 -10.85 -2.37
N CYS A 247 9.54 -11.35 -1.32
CA CYS A 247 8.10 -11.22 -1.13
C CYS A 247 7.79 -10.34 0.08
N ILE A 248 6.92 -9.35 -0.11
CA ILE A 248 6.23 -8.65 0.98
C ILE A 248 4.75 -9.01 0.97
N SER A 249 4.13 -9.00 2.15
CA SER A 249 2.70 -9.22 2.29
C SER A 249 2.16 -8.33 3.39
N ASP A 250 0.90 -7.91 3.26
CA ASP A 250 0.18 -7.17 4.28
C ASP A 250 -1.07 -7.94 4.73
N ALA A 251 -1.60 -7.56 5.88
CA ALA A 251 -2.90 -7.97 6.34
C ALA A 251 -3.63 -6.73 6.83
N GLN A 252 -4.93 -6.64 6.56
CA GLN A 252 -5.71 -5.47 6.96
C GLN A 252 -7.05 -5.84 7.60
N THR A 253 -7.84 -6.70 6.95
CA THR A 253 -9.18 -7.07 7.43
C THR A 253 -9.18 -8.32 8.29
N GLY A 254 -8.19 -9.21 8.15
CA GLY A 254 -8.21 -10.52 8.80
C GLY A 254 -8.06 -10.54 10.31
N PHE A 255 -7.71 -9.41 10.93
CA PHE A 255 -7.62 -9.21 12.38
C PHE A 255 -8.59 -8.12 12.87
N ARG A 256 -9.65 -7.84 12.11
CA ARG A 256 -10.77 -6.98 12.55
C ARG A 256 -11.95 -7.83 12.95
N GLU A 257 -12.82 -7.32 13.80
CA GLU A 257 -14.02 -8.06 14.24
C GLU A 257 -14.85 -8.48 13.02
N GLY A 258 -15.23 -9.76 12.95
CA GLY A 258 -15.99 -10.30 11.82
C GLY A 258 -15.24 -10.27 10.48
N LYS A 259 -13.93 -9.99 10.47
CA LYS A 259 -13.10 -9.80 9.27
C LYS A 259 -13.57 -8.67 8.36
N ASP A 260 -14.21 -7.66 8.95
CA ASP A 260 -14.76 -6.51 8.25
C ASP A 260 -13.82 -5.31 8.41
N ARG A 261 -13.50 -4.65 7.29
CA ARG A 261 -12.66 -3.44 7.25
C ARG A 261 -13.19 -2.34 8.17
N GLY A 262 -14.50 -2.32 8.37
CA GLY A 262 -15.18 -1.26 9.11
C GLY A 262 -15.31 -1.47 10.60
N LYS A 263 -14.84 -2.61 11.08
CA LYS A 263 -14.85 -2.93 12.49
C LYS A 263 -13.51 -2.58 13.13
N PRO A 264 -13.51 -2.33 14.46
CA PRO A 264 -12.28 -2.19 15.23
C PRO A 264 -11.32 -3.37 15.01
N ILE A 265 -10.06 -3.15 15.36
CA ILE A 265 -9.08 -4.22 15.47
C ILE A 265 -9.56 -5.19 16.57
N ASP A 266 -9.62 -6.48 16.23
CA ASP A 266 -9.76 -7.55 17.21
C ASP A 266 -8.35 -7.88 17.69
N GLU A 267 -7.98 -7.36 18.86
CA GLU A 267 -6.64 -7.50 19.44
C GLU A 267 -6.21 -8.97 19.53
N LYS A 268 -7.13 -9.85 19.91
CA LYS A 268 -6.85 -11.29 19.99
C LYS A 268 -6.61 -11.88 18.61
N ALA A 269 -7.41 -11.51 17.61
CA ALA A 269 -7.18 -11.97 16.24
C ALA A 269 -5.85 -11.44 15.67
N LEU A 270 -5.44 -10.22 16.04
CA LEU A 270 -4.14 -9.65 15.68
C LEU A 270 -3.00 -10.40 16.37
N GLU A 271 -3.11 -10.69 17.67
CA GLU A 271 -2.14 -11.50 18.42
C GLU A 271 -1.99 -12.91 17.83
N ASP A 272 -3.11 -13.56 17.50
CA ASP A 272 -3.11 -14.89 16.90
C ASP A 272 -2.52 -14.88 15.49
N LEU A 273 -2.80 -13.84 14.70
CA LEU A 273 -2.16 -13.62 13.40
C LEU A 273 -0.65 -13.49 13.58
N MET A 274 -0.21 -12.66 14.51
CA MET A 274 1.19 -12.40 14.81
C MET A 274 1.94 -13.65 15.26
N ARG A 275 1.35 -14.45 16.14
CA ARG A 275 1.92 -15.73 16.59
C ARG A 275 2.04 -16.75 15.46
N ASN A 276 1.19 -16.67 14.44
CA ASN A 276 1.29 -17.55 13.29
C ASN A 276 2.27 -17.05 12.23
N VAL A 277 2.67 -15.79 12.32
CA VAL A 277 3.67 -15.20 11.45
C VAL A 277 5.10 -15.42 11.97
N TYR A 278 5.32 -15.24 13.27
CA TYR A 278 6.62 -15.32 13.94
C TYR A 278 6.80 -16.62 14.72
#